data_AF-A0A2P2L499-F1
#
_entry.id   AF-A0A2P2L499-F1
#
_cell.length_a   1.000
_cell.length_b   1.000
_cell.length_c   1.000
_cell.angle_alpha   90.00
_cell.angle_beta   90.00
_cell.angle_gamma   90.00
#
_symmetry.space_group_name_H-M   'P 1'
#
loop_
_entity.id
_entity.type
_entity.pdbx_description
1 polymer ?
#
loop_
_entity_poly.entity_id
_entity_poly.type
_entity_poly.pdbx_seq_one_letter_code
_entity_poly.pdbx_strand_id
1 'polypeptide(L)'
;MWGTQPQSSNKQKQEKGGLAESFRPENFIPGVVIGFIFGLLLDLSNPSRNYSKKKNLLARNPQKQYSVSNNGDQVLKMVLVVRQDLKMGAGKIASQCAHAATGMYADMMQSYPSLLRQWEQNGQPKVVVTCKNQQEM
;
A
#
# COMPACT_ATOMS: atom_id res chain seq x y z
N MET A 1 -45.18 -66.79 -8.60
CA MET A 1 -44.62 -65.42 -8.49
C MET A 1 -43.10 -65.53 -8.63
N TRP A 2 -42.60 -65.44 -9.86
CA TRP A 2 -41.16 -65.34 -10.15
C TRP A 2 -40.99 -64.09 -11.01
N GLY A 3 -40.44 -63.05 -10.42
CA GLY A 3 -39.99 -61.86 -11.14
C GLY A 3 -38.52 -62.01 -11.45
N THR A 4 -38.19 -62.14 -12.73
CA THR A 4 -36.84 -62.10 -13.27
C THR A 4 -36.37 -60.63 -13.28
N GLN A 5 -35.31 -60.30 -12.54
CA GLN A 5 -34.59 -59.02 -12.72
C GLN A 5 -33.56 -59.17 -13.84
N PRO A 6 -33.52 -58.29 -14.85
CA PRO A 6 -32.36 -58.17 -15.70
C PRO A 6 -31.36 -57.16 -15.12
N GLN A 7 -30.09 -57.52 -15.23
CA GLN A 7 -28.94 -56.66 -14.95
C GLN A 7 -28.62 -55.71 -16.11
N SER A 8 -27.85 -54.67 -15.78
CA SER A 8 -26.90 -53.93 -16.63
C SER A 8 -27.46 -52.80 -17.52
N SER A 9 -26.98 -51.57 -17.29
CA SER A 9 -25.76 -51.08 -17.94
C SER A 9 -25.47 -49.61 -17.62
N ASN A 10 -24.18 -49.35 -17.40
CA ASN A 10 -23.55 -48.04 -17.31
C ASN A 10 -24.00 -47.07 -18.42
N LYS A 11 -24.39 -45.86 -18.03
CA LYS A 11 -24.18 -44.66 -18.83
C LYS A 11 -23.71 -43.52 -17.94
N GLN A 12 -22.39 -43.36 -17.84
CA GLN A 12 -21.78 -42.08 -17.53
C GLN A 12 -22.24 -41.07 -18.59
N LYS A 13 -23.28 -40.30 -18.25
CA LYS A 13 -23.73 -39.18 -19.06
C LYS A 13 -22.82 -38.01 -18.74
N GLN A 14 -21.81 -37.85 -19.59
CA GLN A 14 -20.95 -36.68 -19.65
C GLN A 14 -21.81 -35.49 -20.08
N GLU A 15 -22.46 -34.82 -19.12
CA GLU A 15 -23.18 -33.57 -19.37
C GLU A 15 -22.17 -32.42 -19.40
N LYS A 16 -22.05 -31.82 -20.58
CA LYS A 16 -21.36 -30.55 -20.80
C LYS A 16 -22.10 -29.46 -20.02
N GLY A 17 -21.77 -29.28 -18.75
CA GLY A 17 -22.19 -28.15 -17.94
C GLY A 17 -21.61 -26.86 -18.54
N GLY A 18 -22.48 -26.01 -19.06
CA GLY A 18 -22.10 -24.67 -19.53
C GLY A 18 -21.57 -23.81 -18.38
N LEU A 19 -20.88 -22.73 -18.74
CA LEU A 19 -20.21 -21.77 -17.83
C LEU A 19 -21.09 -21.18 -16.71
N ALA A 20 -22.41 -21.41 -16.75
CA ALA A 20 -23.38 -20.96 -15.75
C ALA A 20 -23.58 -21.91 -14.55
N GLU A 21 -23.22 -23.20 -14.66
CA GLU A 21 -23.27 -24.14 -13.51
C GLU A 21 -22.11 -23.91 -12.52
N SER A 22 -21.06 -23.19 -12.94
CA SER A 22 -19.90 -22.89 -12.11
C SER A 22 -20.14 -21.78 -11.06
N PHE A 23 -21.23 -21.02 -11.17
CA PHE A 23 -21.58 -19.94 -10.24
C PHE A 23 -22.52 -20.37 -9.10
N ARG A 24 -22.57 -21.67 -8.75
CA ARG A 24 -23.19 -22.10 -7.50
C ARG A 24 -22.28 -21.74 -6.33
N PRO A 25 -22.80 -21.21 -5.20
CA PRO A 25 -21.98 -20.83 -4.03
C PRO A 25 -21.18 -22.01 -3.46
N GLU A 26 -21.67 -23.24 -3.67
CA GLU A 26 -20.98 -24.49 -3.34
C GLU A 26 -19.65 -24.66 -4.09
N ASN A 27 -19.53 -24.13 -5.31
CA ASN A 27 -18.33 -24.21 -6.16
C ASN A 27 -17.41 -22.97 -6.02
N PHE A 28 -17.86 -21.95 -5.28
CA PHE A 28 -17.11 -20.71 -5.08
C PHE A 28 -16.01 -20.86 -4.02
N ILE A 29 -16.27 -21.60 -2.94
CA ILE A 29 -15.32 -21.78 -1.82
C ILE A 29 -14.03 -22.45 -2.28
N PRO A 30 -14.04 -23.54 -3.08
CA PRO A 30 -12.81 -24.11 -3.63
C PRO A 30 -12.04 -23.11 -4.50
N GLY A 31 -12.72 -22.31 -5.32
CA GLY A 31 -12.11 -21.29 -6.17
C GLY A 31 -11.43 -20.17 -5.38
N VAL A 32 -12.07 -19.69 -4.30
CA VAL A 32 -11.50 -18.67 -3.42
C VAL A 32 -10.28 -19.18 -2.67
N VAL A 33 -10.34 -20.41 -2.14
CA VAL A 33 -9.20 -21.01 -1.43
C VAL A 33 -8.03 -21.25 -2.38
N ILE A 34 -8.28 -21.80 -3.57
CA ILE A 34 -7.24 -21.99 -4.60
C ILE A 34 -6.65 -20.65 -5.02
N GLY A 35 -7.50 -19.64 -5.26
CA GLY A 35 -7.06 -18.29 -5.62
C GLY A 35 -6.27 -17.60 -4.52
N PHE A 36 -6.63 -17.80 -3.25
CA PHE A 36 -5.91 -17.25 -2.10
C PHE A 36 -4.55 -17.93 -1.91
N ILE A 37 -4.48 -19.26 -2.05
CA ILE A 37 -3.21 -20.00 -1.96
C ILE A 37 -2.30 -19.66 -3.14
N PHE A 38 -2.81 -19.63 -4.39
CA PHE A 38 -2.03 -19.20 -5.55
C PHE A 38 -1.62 -17.73 -5.45
N GLY A 39 -2.49 -16.87 -4.93
CA GLY A 39 -2.20 -15.46 -4.69
C GLY A 39 -1.07 -15.28 -3.67
N LEU A 40 -1.16 -15.94 -2.51
CA LEU A 40 -0.09 -15.95 -1.51
C LEU A 40 1.19 -16.58 -2.04
N LEU A 41 1.10 -17.66 -2.82
CA LEU A 41 2.27 -18.32 -3.39
C LEU A 41 2.97 -17.43 -4.44
N LEU A 42 2.24 -16.73 -5.30
CA LEU A 42 2.81 -15.75 -6.24
C LEU A 42 3.35 -14.50 -5.54
N ASP A 43 2.72 -14.10 -4.43
CA ASP A 43 3.19 -12.99 -3.59
C ASP A 43 4.49 -13.35 -2.86
N LEU A 44 4.62 -14.57 -2.34
CA LEU A 44 5.86 -15.07 -1.72
C LEU A 44 6.95 -15.45 -2.74
N SER A 45 6.57 -15.88 -3.94
CA SER A 45 7.53 -16.30 -5.00
C SER A 45 8.20 -15.12 -5.70
N ASN A 46 7.86 -13.87 -5.34
CA ASN A 46 8.59 -12.69 -5.76
C ASN A 46 9.46 -12.14 -4.62
N PRO A 47 10.67 -12.70 -4.36
CA PRO A 47 11.66 -12.06 -3.51
C PRO A 47 12.35 -10.92 -4.29
N SER A 48 11.59 -10.03 -4.91
CA SER A 48 12.10 -8.84 -5.60
C SER A 48 10.94 -7.97 -6.10
N ARG A 49 10.14 -7.44 -5.17
CA ARG A 49 9.79 -6.04 -5.30
C ARG A 49 10.80 -5.25 -4.51
N ASN A 50 11.99 -5.16 -5.10
CA ASN A 50 12.75 -3.93 -5.05
C ASN A 50 11.77 -2.77 -5.33
N TYR A 51 11.26 -2.16 -4.26
CA TYR A 51 10.74 -0.80 -4.27
C TYR A 51 11.95 0.12 -4.51
N SER A 52 12.50 0.01 -5.71
CA SER A 52 13.58 0.82 -6.23
C SER A 52 13.19 1.16 -7.66
N LYS A 53 12.04 1.81 -7.81
CA LYS A 53 11.89 2.75 -8.91
C LYS A 53 12.75 3.95 -8.57
N LYS A 54 14.03 3.87 -8.97
CA LYS A 54 14.83 5.03 -9.35
C LYS A 54 13.95 5.90 -10.27
N LYS A 55 13.40 6.98 -9.73
CA LYS A 55 13.09 8.18 -10.50
C LYS A 55 14.18 9.18 -10.14
N ASN A 56 15.09 9.39 -11.10
CA ASN A 56 16.13 10.41 -11.14
C ASN A 56 16.66 10.89 -9.78
N LEU A 57 17.78 10.27 -9.37
CA LEU A 57 18.78 10.89 -8.52
C LEU A 57 19.11 12.28 -9.08
N LEU A 58 18.34 13.29 -8.69
CA LEU A 58 18.96 14.55 -8.34
C LEU A 58 19.91 14.16 -7.22
N ALA A 59 21.20 14.15 -7.52
CA ALA A 59 22.25 14.07 -6.54
C ALA A 59 21.94 15.14 -5.48
N ARG A 60 21.25 14.73 -4.42
CA ARG A 60 21.00 15.56 -3.27
C ARG A 60 22.36 15.72 -2.64
N ASN A 61 22.92 16.90 -2.85
CA ASN A 61 24.19 17.32 -2.29
C ASN A 61 24.21 16.90 -0.81
N PRO A 62 25.09 15.97 -0.41
CA PRO A 62 25.21 15.61 0.99
C PRO A 62 25.68 16.87 1.72
N GLN A 63 25.02 17.20 2.82
CA GLN A 63 25.39 18.28 3.75
C GLN A 63 24.96 19.71 3.34
N LYS A 64 23.66 20.00 3.32
CA LYS A 64 23.24 21.20 4.08
C LYS A 64 23.25 20.79 5.55
N GLN A 65 24.40 20.97 6.21
CA GLN A 65 24.47 20.99 7.67
C GLN A 65 23.62 22.17 8.12
N TYR A 66 22.36 21.91 8.49
CA TYR A 66 21.60 22.87 9.27
C TYR A 66 22.29 22.94 10.63
N SER A 67 23.07 23.99 10.87
CA SER A 67 23.56 24.35 12.20
C SER A 67 22.38 24.80 13.03
N VAL A 68 21.55 23.85 13.46
CA VAL A 68 20.55 24.12 14.49
C VAL A 68 21.34 24.41 15.75
N SER A 69 21.38 25.69 16.17
CA SER A 69 21.91 26.05 17.48
C SER A 69 21.19 25.20 18.52
N ASN A 70 21.97 24.46 19.31
CA ASN A 70 21.50 23.55 20.35
C ASN A 70 20.97 24.35 21.55
N ASN A 71 20.03 25.25 21.31
CA ASN A 71 19.24 25.87 22.36
C ASN A 71 18.17 24.84 22.71
N GLY A 72 18.21 24.32 23.94
CA GLY A 72 17.38 23.21 24.42
C GLY A 72 15.86 23.40 24.35
N ASP A 73 15.40 24.54 23.85
CA ASP A 73 13.99 24.95 23.82
C ASP A 73 13.35 24.87 22.43
N GLN A 74 14.10 24.47 21.39
CA GLN A 74 13.58 24.45 20.03
C GLN A 74 12.67 23.23 19.79
N VAL A 75 11.37 23.48 19.61
CA VAL A 75 10.36 22.48 19.28
C VAL A 75 10.35 22.22 17.77
N LEU A 76 10.69 21.00 17.37
CA LEU A 76 10.64 20.59 15.97
C LEU A 76 9.22 20.17 15.56
N LYS A 77 8.84 20.48 14.32
CA LYS A 77 7.57 20.06 13.71
C LYS A 77 7.71 19.76 12.22
N MET A 78 6.88 18.85 11.74
CA MET A 78 6.72 18.54 10.32
C MET A 78 5.59 19.39 9.76
N VAL A 79 5.84 20.10 8.66
CA VAL A 79 4.81 20.90 7.97
C VAL A 79 4.52 20.28 6.61
N LEU A 80 3.25 20.01 6.34
CA LEU A 80 2.77 19.39 5.11
C LEU A 80 1.96 20.43 4.34
N VAL A 81 2.42 20.81 3.15
CA VAL A 81 1.77 21.84 2.33
C VAL A 81 0.87 21.18 1.29
N VAL A 82 -0.41 21.55 1.30
CA VAL A 82 -1.43 21.00 0.39
C VAL A 82 -1.86 22.05 -0.62
N ARG A 83 -1.78 21.69 -1.90
CA ARG A 83 -2.26 22.50 -3.02
C ARG A 83 -3.78 22.52 -3.11
N GLN A 84 -4.36 23.72 -3.14
CA GLN A 84 -5.81 23.94 -3.24
C GLN A 84 -6.32 23.91 -4.70
N ASP A 85 -5.49 24.27 -5.68
CA ASP A 85 -5.84 24.24 -7.11
C ASP A 85 -6.21 22.83 -7.63
N LEU A 86 -5.74 21.78 -6.95
CA LEU A 86 -6.04 20.39 -7.30
C LEU A 86 -7.43 19.92 -6.86
N LYS A 87 -8.19 20.72 -6.09
CA LYS A 87 -9.55 20.43 -5.62
C LYS A 87 -9.71 19.02 -5.04
N MET A 88 -8.73 18.59 -4.25
CA MET A 88 -8.74 17.25 -3.65
C MET A 88 -9.76 17.16 -2.51
N GLY A 89 -10.52 16.06 -2.46
CA GLY A 89 -11.36 15.75 -1.30
C GLY A 89 -10.55 15.38 -0.06
N ALA A 90 -11.15 15.48 1.13
CA ALA A 90 -10.48 15.27 2.42
C ALA A 90 -9.72 13.93 2.52
N GLY A 91 -10.32 12.83 2.03
CA GLY A 91 -9.66 11.52 2.04
C GLY A 91 -8.39 11.47 1.18
N LYS A 92 -8.39 12.14 0.02
CA LYS A 92 -7.22 12.22 -0.85
C LYS A 92 -6.13 13.11 -0.23
N ILE A 93 -6.53 14.22 0.40
CA ILE A 93 -5.61 15.08 1.15
C ILE A 93 -4.94 14.28 2.27
N ALA A 94 -5.71 13.56 3.08
CA ALA A 94 -5.19 12.74 4.19
C ALA A 94 -4.20 11.68 3.69
N SER A 95 -4.54 10.95 2.63
CA SER A 95 -3.66 9.96 2.01
C SER A 95 -2.35 10.58 1.51
N GLN A 96 -2.38 11.73 0.83
CA GLN A 96 -1.17 12.40 0.35
C GLN A 96 -0.30 12.93 1.49
N CYS A 97 -0.92 13.50 2.53
CA CYS A 97 -0.20 13.92 3.73
C CYS A 97 0.49 12.72 4.42
N ALA A 98 -0.19 11.58 4.52
CA ALA A 98 0.40 10.36 5.06
C ALA A 98 1.58 9.84 4.21
N HIS A 99 1.44 9.84 2.89
CA HIS A 99 2.54 9.47 1.97
C HIS A 99 3.75 10.41 2.10
N ALA A 100 3.51 11.72 2.17
CA ALA A 100 4.59 12.70 2.34
C ALA A 100 5.29 12.55 3.69
N ALA A 101 4.53 12.37 4.77
CA ALA A 101 5.07 12.20 6.12
C ALA A 101 5.94 10.95 6.25
N THR A 102 5.47 9.81 5.73
CA THR A 102 6.23 8.54 5.75
C THR A 102 7.46 8.59 4.87
N GLY A 103 7.38 9.23 3.70
CA GLY A 103 8.55 9.47 2.84
C GLY A 103 9.60 10.36 3.51
N MET A 104 9.18 11.44 4.16
CA MET A 104 10.07 12.34 4.90
C MET A 104 10.71 11.64 6.10
N TYR A 105 9.95 10.82 6.82
CA TYR A 105 10.47 10.02 7.93
C TYR A 105 11.57 9.06 7.46
N ALA A 106 11.32 8.28 6.40
CA ALA A 106 12.31 7.33 5.85
C ALA A 106 13.59 8.04 5.36
N ASP A 107 13.46 9.20 4.74
CA ASP A 107 14.59 10.01 4.30
C ASP A 107 15.39 10.59 5.48
N MET A 108 14.72 11.07 6.53
CA MET A 108 15.35 11.58 7.75
C MET A 108 16.03 10.48 8.57
N MET A 109 15.52 9.26 8.58
CA MET A 109 16.17 8.13 9.25
C MET A 109 17.60 7.91 8.75
N GLN A 110 17.84 8.11 7.46
CA GLN A 110 19.16 7.93 6.84
C GLN A 110 20.00 9.21 6.90
N SER A 111 19.36 10.38 6.73
CA SER A 111 20.07 11.64 6.53
C SER A 111 20.31 12.43 7.83
N TYR A 112 19.36 12.40 8.78
CA TYR A 112 19.34 13.26 9.98
C TYR A 112 18.74 12.55 11.22
N PRO A 113 19.32 11.42 11.67
CA PRO A 113 18.73 10.60 12.73
C PRO A 113 18.61 11.32 14.10
N SER A 114 19.53 12.24 14.43
CA SER A 114 19.47 13.02 15.66
C SER A 114 18.29 14.00 15.67
N LEU A 115 18.09 14.71 14.56
CA LEU A 115 16.98 15.64 14.37
C LEU A 115 15.63 14.91 14.39
N LEU A 116 15.59 13.74 13.75
CA LEU A 116 14.40 12.88 13.75
C LEU A 116 14.04 12.46 15.18
N ARG A 117 15.02 11.99 15.97
CA ARG A 117 14.81 11.60 17.36
C ARG A 117 14.31 12.75 18.23
N GLN A 118 14.82 13.96 18.02
CA GLN A 118 14.32 15.14 18.72
C GLN A 118 12.84 15.38 18.36
N TRP A 119 12.49 15.39 17.07
CA TRP A 119 11.10 15.54 16.64
C TRP A 119 10.17 14.46 17.22
N GLU A 120 10.66 13.22 17.37
CA GLU A 120 9.93 12.14 18.04
C GLU A 120 9.71 12.41 19.53
N GLN A 121 10.74 12.90 20.24
CA GLN A 121 10.65 13.31 21.64
C GLN A 121 9.68 14.49 21.84
N ASN A 122 9.54 15.36 20.84
CA ASN A 122 8.54 16.43 20.81
C ASN A 122 7.10 15.94 20.52
N GLY A 123 6.86 14.63 20.44
CA GLY A 123 5.53 14.06 20.18
C GLY A 123 5.16 13.97 18.69
N GLN A 124 6.16 14.06 17.80
CA GLN A 124 5.98 13.96 16.36
C GLN A 124 4.96 14.93 15.75
N PRO A 125 4.96 16.24 16.09
CA PRO A 125 3.91 17.16 15.67
C PRO A 125 3.93 17.36 14.15
N LYS A 126 2.72 17.35 13.55
CA LYS A 126 2.46 17.49 12.12
C LYS A 126 1.43 18.58 11.91
N VAL A 127 1.75 19.57 11.08
CA VAL A 127 0.86 20.70 10.75
C VAL A 127 0.58 20.67 9.26
N VAL A 128 -0.69 20.62 8.88
CA VAL A 128 -1.10 20.72 7.48
C VAL A 128 -1.46 22.16 7.18
N VAL A 129 -0.82 22.74 6.16
CA VAL A 129 -1.09 24.09 5.67
C VAL A 129 -1.46 24.03 4.18
N THR A 130 -1.95 25.13 3.64
CA THR A 130 -2.46 25.17 2.27
C THR A 130 -1.73 26.22 1.43
N CYS A 131 -1.48 25.92 0.17
CA CYS A 131 -1.01 26.87 -0.84
C CYS A 131 -1.97 26.92 -2.04
N LYS A 132 -1.98 28.02 -2.78
CA LYS A 132 -2.91 28.24 -3.90
C LYS A 132 -2.58 27.35 -5.09
N ASN A 133 -1.30 27.23 -5.45
CA ASN A 133 -0.85 26.59 -6.68
C ASN A 133 0.58 26.03 -6.52
N GLN A 134 1.12 25.47 -7.60
CA GLN A 134 2.47 24.91 -7.64
C GLN A 134 3.57 25.96 -7.44
N GLN A 135 3.36 27.21 -7.83
CA GLN A 135 4.38 28.26 -7.70
C GLN A 135 4.61 28.67 -6.24
N GLU A 136 3.61 28.51 -5.37
CA GLU A 136 3.70 28.77 -3.93
C GLU A 136 4.28 27.58 -3.12
N MET A 137 4.55 26.44 -3.78
CA MET A 137 5.10 25.22 -3.16
C MET A 137 6.61 25.13 -3.34
#